data_AF-W7SQ92-F1
#
_entry.id   AF-W7SQ92-F1
#
_cell.length_a   1.000
_cell.length_b   1.000
_cell.length_c   1.000
_cell.angle_alpha   90.00
_cell.angle_beta   90.00
_cell.angle_gamma   90.00
#
_symmetry.space_group_name_H-M   'P 1'
#
loop_
_entity.id
_entity.type
_entity.pdbx_description
1 polymer ?
#
loop_
_entity_poly.entity_id
_entity_poly.type
_entity_poly.pdbx_seq_one_letter_code
_entity_poly.pdbx_strand_id
1 'polypeptide(L)'
;MSVDFYVGFGAHPDKWSCTSGTLAWVLTTTADHAQDPGLVTALRAQAARAYHCFDFSMVGREQVPELVQVLLDALLPAAEREHADDPGLVSHIRDLVALVAHWQSQHSTDLLEWGHDSALAAARRQLAAGVPMEDVLTRFRAKGFFEGDSVLAVQTLTNCDHFEAHQVVVHSQAWADQREYNGQLQAAWEGALDMLEAESGSAEAGQDHA
;
A
#
# COMPACT_ATOMS: atom_id res chain seq x y z
N MET A 1 1.84 7.67 23.46
CA MET A 1 2.22 8.07 22.10
C MET A 1 1.18 7.49 21.16
N SER A 2 0.58 8.33 20.30
CA SER A 2 -0.40 7.87 19.30
C SER A 2 0.34 7.24 18.11
N VAL A 3 -0.22 6.17 17.57
CA VAL A 3 0.25 5.47 16.37
C VAL A 3 -0.95 5.15 15.47
N ASP A 4 -0.71 4.90 14.18
CA ASP A 4 -1.77 4.69 13.19
C ASP A 4 -1.75 3.27 12.61
N PHE A 5 -2.91 2.64 12.49
CA PHE A 5 -3.13 1.42 11.71
C PHE A 5 -3.89 1.81 10.44
N TYR A 6 -3.31 1.56 9.28
CA TYR A 6 -3.94 1.82 7.99
C TYR A 6 -4.54 0.53 7.41
N VAL A 7 -5.82 0.61 7.04
CA VAL A 7 -6.59 -0.50 6.47
C VAL A 7 -6.64 -0.32 4.96
N GLY A 8 -6.10 -1.30 4.23
CA GLY A 8 -6.08 -1.31 2.77
C GLY A 8 -4.79 -0.77 2.14
N PHE A 9 -4.87 -0.49 0.84
CA PHE A 9 -3.75 -0.04 -0.01
C PHE A 9 -4.08 1.29 -0.70
N GLY A 10 -3.05 1.99 -1.15
CA GLY A 10 -3.17 3.19 -1.98
C GLY A 10 -2.78 4.48 -1.25
N ALA A 11 -3.10 5.62 -1.87
CA ALA A 11 -2.68 6.94 -1.38
C ALA A 11 -3.44 7.40 -0.13
N HIS A 12 -4.66 6.90 0.08
CA HIS A 12 -5.55 7.31 1.17
C HIS A 12 -6.25 6.13 1.83
N PRO A 13 -5.50 5.20 2.46
CA PRO A 13 -6.12 4.10 3.19
C PRO A 13 -6.88 4.62 4.42
N ASP A 14 -7.94 3.90 4.79
CA ASP A 14 -8.68 4.20 6.02
C ASP A 14 -7.75 4.07 7.22
N LYS A 15 -7.94 4.92 8.22
CA LYS A 15 -7.00 5.07 9.33
C LYS A 15 -7.68 4.86 10.68
N TRP A 16 -7.05 4.04 11.52
CA TRP A 16 -7.41 3.84 12.91
C TRP A 16 -6.24 4.22 13.83
N SER A 17 -6.43 5.24 14.66
CA SER A 17 -5.39 5.71 15.59
C SER A 17 -5.51 5.02 16.95
N CYS A 18 -4.39 4.60 17.55
CA CYS A 18 -4.37 3.95 18.85
C CYS A 18 -3.05 4.23 19.61
N THR A 19 -2.86 3.62 20.79
CA THR A 19 -1.57 3.66 21.47
C THR A 19 -0.62 2.59 20.93
N SER A 20 0.69 2.80 21.06
CA SER A 20 1.68 1.79 20.65
C SER A 20 1.48 0.42 21.32
N GLY A 21 1.06 0.40 22.60
CA GLY A 21 0.74 -0.84 23.31
C GLY A 21 -0.48 -1.55 22.72
N THR A 22 -1.51 -0.79 22.35
CA THR A 22 -2.69 -1.32 21.67
C THR A 22 -2.32 -1.90 20.30
N LEU A 23 -1.53 -1.19 19.50
CA LEU A 23 -1.08 -1.69 18.20
C LEU A 23 -0.26 -2.98 18.35
N ALA A 24 0.69 -3.02 19.28
CA ALA A 24 1.50 -4.21 19.51
C ALA A 24 0.65 -5.41 19.95
N TRP A 25 -0.37 -5.19 20.79
CA TRP A 25 -1.33 -6.23 21.17
C TRP A 25 -2.11 -6.72 19.95
N VAL A 26 -2.71 -5.82 19.14
CA VAL A 26 -3.45 -6.19 17.92
C VAL A 26 -2.60 -7.05 16.98
N LEU A 27 -1.36 -6.64 16.70
CA LEU A 27 -0.46 -7.38 15.80
C LEU A 27 -0.06 -8.75 16.37
N THR A 28 0.17 -8.83 17.69
CA THR A 28 0.51 -10.11 18.35
C THR A 28 -0.66 -11.07 18.35
N THR A 29 -1.86 -10.60 18.75
CA THR A 29 -3.08 -11.40 18.71
C THR A 29 -3.39 -11.88 17.29
N THR A 30 -3.25 -11.01 16.30
CA THR A 30 -3.42 -11.40 14.90
C THR A 30 -2.40 -12.49 14.49
N ALA A 31 -1.13 -12.34 14.90
CA ALA A 31 -0.10 -13.35 14.64
C ALA A 31 -0.35 -14.69 15.36
N ASP A 32 -0.99 -14.68 16.52
CA ASP A 32 -1.33 -15.90 17.26
C ASP A 32 -2.46 -16.71 16.59
N HIS A 33 -3.26 -16.05 15.75
CA HIS A 33 -4.39 -16.65 15.04
C HIS A 33 -4.13 -16.91 13.55
N ALA A 34 -3.05 -16.37 12.99
CA ALA A 34 -2.64 -16.61 11.61
C ALA A 34 -1.99 -18.00 11.43
N GLN A 35 -2.17 -18.59 10.24
CA GLN A 35 -1.65 -19.87 9.80
C GLN A 35 -0.43 -19.69 8.87
N ASP A 36 -0.40 -18.68 8.01
CA ASP A 36 0.74 -18.43 7.14
C ASP A 36 2.00 -18.03 7.97
N PRO A 37 3.10 -18.81 7.91
CA PRO A 37 4.29 -18.53 8.69
C PRO A 37 4.96 -17.19 8.32
N GLY A 38 4.82 -16.74 7.07
CA GLY A 38 5.33 -15.46 6.61
C GLY A 38 4.58 -14.30 7.24
N LEU A 39 3.25 -14.38 7.29
CA LEU A 39 2.39 -13.39 7.94
C LEU A 39 2.70 -13.31 9.44
N VAL A 40 2.80 -14.47 10.12
CA VAL A 40 3.17 -14.54 11.54
C VAL A 40 4.51 -13.85 11.79
N THR A 41 5.51 -14.14 10.95
CA THR A 41 6.85 -13.55 11.08
C THR A 41 6.81 -12.03 10.89
N ALA A 42 6.11 -11.55 9.86
CA ALA A 42 5.97 -10.12 9.58
C ALA A 42 5.27 -9.39 10.74
N LEU A 43 4.13 -9.89 11.20
CA LEU A 43 3.37 -9.28 12.30
C LEU A 43 4.17 -9.23 13.61
N ARG A 44 4.86 -10.32 13.98
CA ARG A 44 5.70 -10.34 15.18
C ARG A 44 6.89 -9.38 15.07
N ALA A 45 7.52 -9.31 13.90
CA ALA A 45 8.60 -8.36 13.66
C ALA A 45 8.12 -6.91 13.79
N GLN A 46 6.92 -6.60 13.29
CA GLN A 46 6.32 -5.27 13.44
C GLN A 46 5.92 -4.98 14.88
N ALA A 47 5.33 -5.93 15.60
CA ALA A 47 4.97 -5.76 17.01
C ALA A 47 6.20 -5.49 17.91
N ALA A 48 7.35 -6.09 17.59
CA ALA A 48 8.59 -5.91 18.33
C ALA A 48 9.29 -4.57 18.05
N ARG A 49 9.04 -3.97 16.88
CA ARG A 49 9.61 -2.69 16.49
C ARG A 49 8.63 -1.63 16.93
N ALA A 50 9.03 -0.73 17.83
CA ALA A 50 8.16 0.33 18.38
C ALA A 50 7.83 1.40 17.33
N TYR A 51 7.23 1.01 16.20
CA TYR A 51 6.90 1.85 15.07
C TYR A 51 5.74 2.78 15.35
N HIS A 52 5.68 3.86 14.56
CA HIS A 52 4.62 4.86 14.61
C HIS A 52 3.38 4.45 13.78
N CYS A 53 3.47 3.40 12.97
CA CYS A 53 2.34 2.90 12.20
C CYS A 53 2.49 1.43 11.77
N PHE A 54 1.36 0.85 11.35
CA PHE A 54 1.27 -0.39 10.59
C PHE A 54 0.33 -0.18 9.40
N ASP A 55 0.63 -0.78 8.25
CA ASP A 55 -0.23 -0.76 7.08
C ASP A 55 -0.13 -2.08 6.30
N PHE A 56 -1.10 -2.38 5.43
CA PHE A 56 -1.15 -3.67 4.72
C PHE A 56 0.03 -3.89 3.74
N SER A 57 0.77 -2.86 3.35
CA SER A 57 1.99 -3.02 2.54
C SER A 57 3.18 -3.57 3.33
N MET A 58 3.09 -3.62 4.67
CA MET A 58 4.10 -4.22 5.53
C MET A 58 4.05 -5.76 5.56
N VAL A 59 3.04 -6.37 4.94
CA VAL A 59 2.90 -7.81 4.76
C VAL A 59 2.85 -8.15 3.27
N GLY A 60 3.12 -9.40 2.92
CA GLY A 60 2.93 -9.88 1.54
C GLY A 60 1.46 -9.71 1.12
N ARG A 61 1.22 -9.27 -0.12
CA ARG A 61 -0.15 -9.07 -0.62
C ARG A 61 -0.96 -10.37 -0.58
N GLU A 62 -0.30 -11.50 -0.82
CA GLU A 62 -0.85 -12.85 -0.73
C GLU A 62 -1.32 -13.23 0.69
N GLN A 63 -0.81 -12.55 1.72
CA GLN A 63 -1.18 -12.78 3.12
C GLN A 63 -2.35 -11.90 3.56
N VAL A 64 -2.74 -10.89 2.78
CA VAL A 64 -3.81 -9.94 3.14
C VAL A 64 -5.17 -10.62 3.35
N PRO A 65 -5.61 -11.59 2.51
CA PRO A 65 -6.88 -12.26 2.75
C PRO A 65 -6.94 -12.91 4.14
N GLU A 66 -5.85 -13.56 4.55
CA GLU A 66 -5.77 -14.16 5.88
C GLU A 66 -5.68 -13.10 6.99
N LEU A 67 -4.86 -12.05 6.82
CA LEU A 67 -4.78 -10.93 7.76
C LEU A 67 -6.18 -10.35 8.03
N VAL A 68 -6.93 -10.05 6.96
CA VAL A 68 -8.29 -9.50 7.02
C VAL A 68 -9.24 -10.49 7.72
N GLN A 69 -9.18 -11.76 7.36
CA GLN A 69 -9.99 -12.79 8.00
C GLN A 69 -9.73 -12.87 9.51
N VAL A 70 -8.46 -12.93 9.92
CA VAL A 70 -8.11 -13.00 11.35
C VAL A 70 -8.55 -11.74 12.10
N LEU A 71 -8.36 -10.56 11.51
CA LEU A 71 -8.83 -9.30 12.11
C LEU A 71 -10.35 -9.29 12.32
N LEU A 72 -11.12 -9.85 11.40
CA LEU A 72 -12.57 -9.93 11.48
C LEU A 72 -13.06 -11.00 12.45
N ASP A 73 -12.45 -12.19 12.43
CA ASP A 73 -12.95 -13.36 13.13
C ASP A 73 -12.43 -13.47 14.57
N ALA A 74 -11.18 -13.06 14.82
CA ALA A 74 -10.49 -13.36 16.08
C ALA A 74 -10.27 -12.14 16.98
N LEU A 75 -10.09 -10.94 16.40
CA LEU A 75 -9.61 -9.80 17.17
C LEU A 75 -10.62 -9.30 18.21
N LEU A 76 -11.89 -9.10 17.84
CA LEU A 76 -12.92 -8.64 18.78
C LEU A 76 -13.21 -9.67 19.88
N PRO A 77 -13.39 -10.98 19.58
CA PRO A 77 -13.53 -12.00 20.63
C PRO A 77 -12.33 -12.10 21.58
N ALA A 78 -11.11 -11.85 21.09
CA ALA A 78 -9.92 -11.79 21.95
C ALA A 78 -9.94 -10.55 22.86
N ALA A 79 -10.30 -9.38 22.32
CA ALA A 79 -10.43 -8.14 23.09
C ALA A 79 -11.47 -8.27 24.22
N GLU A 80 -12.65 -8.81 23.91
CA GLU A 80 -13.74 -9.02 24.88
C GLU A 80 -13.33 -9.97 26.02
N ARG A 81 -12.41 -10.91 25.77
CA ARG A 81 -11.94 -11.88 26.75
C ARG A 81 -10.80 -11.33 27.62
N GLU A 82 -9.80 -10.72 26.99
CA GLU A 82 -8.56 -10.29 27.66
C GLU A 82 -8.69 -8.90 28.31
N HIS A 83 -9.56 -8.05 27.77
CA HIS A 83 -9.75 -6.67 28.20
C HIS A 83 -11.20 -6.40 28.64
N ALA A 84 -11.86 -7.41 29.22
CA ALA A 84 -13.24 -7.30 29.71
C ALA A 84 -13.44 -6.15 30.71
N ASP A 85 -12.41 -5.82 31.48
CA ASP A 85 -12.40 -4.73 32.46
C ASP A 85 -12.14 -3.34 31.84
N ASP A 86 -11.84 -3.27 30.54
CA ASP A 86 -11.64 -2.02 29.78
C ASP A 86 -12.63 -1.93 28.59
N PRO A 87 -13.90 -1.55 28.85
CA PRO A 87 -14.90 -1.43 27.79
C PRO A 87 -14.57 -0.34 26.76
N GLY A 88 -13.71 0.63 27.11
CA GLY A 88 -13.23 1.65 26.19
C GLY A 88 -12.33 1.04 25.12
N LEU A 89 -11.37 0.23 25.52
CA LEU A 89 -10.51 -0.50 24.60
C LEU A 89 -11.30 -1.47 23.71
N VAL A 90 -12.24 -2.24 24.27
CA VAL A 90 -13.08 -3.16 23.49
C VAL A 90 -13.90 -2.41 22.44
N SER A 91 -14.49 -1.26 22.79
CA SER A 91 -15.19 -0.41 21.82
C SER A 91 -14.25 0.09 20.73
N HIS A 92 -13.04 0.49 21.10
CA HIS A 92 -12.04 0.99 20.14
C HIS A 92 -11.56 -0.10 19.17
N ILE A 93 -11.40 -1.34 19.63
CA ILE A 93 -11.12 -2.50 18.77
C ILE A 93 -12.29 -2.80 17.83
N ARG A 94 -13.53 -2.65 18.29
CA ARG A 94 -14.71 -2.81 17.44
C ARG A 94 -14.70 -1.82 16.27
N ASP A 95 -14.23 -0.59 16.48
CA ASP A 95 -14.10 0.40 15.41
C ASP A 95 -13.07 -0.04 14.35
N LEU A 96 -11.93 -0.62 14.76
CA LEU A 96 -10.97 -1.21 13.83
C LEU A 96 -11.60 -2.35 13.01
N VAL A 97 -12.30 -3.27 13.66
CA VAL A 97 -12.97 -4.39 12.99
C VAL A 97 -14.02 -3.88 12.00
N ALA A 98 -14.77 -2.83 12.36
CA ALA A 98 -15.74 -2.20 11.47
C ALA A 98 -15.07 -1.55 10.24
N LEU A 99 -13.91 -0.90 10.42
CA LEU A 99 -13.12 -0.36 9.30
C LEU A 99 -12.63 -1.48 8.37
N VAL A 100 -12.10 -2.58 8.91
CA VAL A 100 -11.66 -3.74 8.13
C VAL A 100 -12.82 -4.37 7.37
N ALA A 101 -13.99 -4.50 8.01
CA ALA A 101 -15.20 -5.03 7.37
C ALA A 101 -15.69 -4.12 6.23
N HIS A 102 -15.66 -2.79 6.45
CA HIS A 102 -16.03 -1.82 5.43
C HIS A 102 -15.10 -1.92 4.22
N TRP A 103 -13.79 -1.92 4.45
CA TRP A 103 -12.79 -2.08 3.40
C TRP A 103 -12.97 -3.39 2.64
N GLN A 104 -13.15 -4.52 3.35
CA GLN A 104 -13.38 -5.82 2.73
C GLN A 104 -14.66 -5.80 1.88
N SER A 105 -15.74 -5.14 2.31
CA SER A 105 -16.98 -5.08 1.53
C SER A 105 -16.80 -4.36 0.19
N GLN A 106 -16.00 -3.28 0.18
CA GLN A 106 -15.68 -2.52 -1.03
C GLN A 106 -14.75 -3.28 -1.97
N HIS A 107 -13.88 -4.14 -1.44
CA HIS A 107 -12.83 -4.83 -2.18
C HIS A 107 -13.03 -6.35 -2.22
N SER A 108 -14.22 -6.86 -1.90
CA SER A 108 -14.50 -8.30 -1.81
C SER A 108 -14.37 -9.01 -3.17
N THR A 109 -14.73 -8.32 -4.24
CA THR A 109 -14.51 -8.77 -5.62
C THR A 109 -13.02 -8.77 -5.97
N ASP A 110 -12.29 -7.76 -5.50
CA ASP A 110 -10.86 -7.60 -5.77
C ASP A 110 -10.03 -8.62 -4.98
N LEU A 111 -10.32 -8.87 -3.70
CA LEU A 111 -9.62 -9.86 -2.86
C LEU A 111 -9.72 -11.29 -3.40
N LEU A 112 -10.83 -11.65 -4.07
CA LEU A 112 -11.00 -12.94 -4.75
C LEU A 112 -10.35 -12.95 -6.16
N GLU A 113 -10.13 -11.78 -6.76
CA GLU A 113 -9.42 -11.60 -8.04
C GLU A 113 -7.95 -11.16 -7.90
N TRP A 114 -7.41 -11.01 -6.69
CA TRP A 114 -6.01 -10.64 -6.37
C TRP A 114 -5.00 -11.75 -6.69
N GLY A 115 -5.18 -12.35 -7.86
CA GLY A 115 -4.15 -12.96 -8.63
C GLY A 115 -3.18 -11.91 -9.17
N HIS A 116 -2.22 -11.47 -8.35
CA HIS A 116 -0.92 -11.15 -8.91
C HIS A 116 -0.39 -12.40 -9.63
N ASP A 117 -0.46 -13.56 -8.98
CA ASP A 117 -0.12 -14.84 -9.59
C ASP A 117 -1.06 -15.25 -10.72
N SER A 118 -2.37 -14.98 -10.59
CA SER A 118 -3.32 -15.29 -11.68
C SER A 118 -3.18 -14.34 -12.87
N ALA A 119 -2.91 -13.04 -12.63
CA ALA A 119 -2.65 -12.04 -13.65
C ALA A 119 -1.31 -12.28 -14.31
N LEU A 120 -0.26 -12.62 -13.56
CA LEU A 120 1.04 -13.03 -14.10
C LEU A 120 0.91 -14.34 -14.87
N ALA A 121 0.19 -15.34 -14.37
CA ALA A 121 -0.05 -16.58 -15.10
C ALA A 121 -0.87 -16.34 -16.39
N ALA A 122 -1.86 -15.45 -16.34
CA ALA A 122 -2.61 -15.04 -17.52
C ALA A 122 -1.75 -14.27 -18.52
N ALA A 123 -0.91 -13.35 -18.05
CA ALA A 123 0.04 -12.59 -18.84
C ALA A 123 1.08 -13.51 -19.49
N ARG A 124 1.62 -14.50 -18.76
CA ARG A 124 2.51 -15.54 -19.33
C ARG A 124 1.84 -16.28 -20.48
N ARG A 125 0.57 -16.71 -20.30
CA ARG A 125 -0.19 -17.38 -21.37
C ARG A 125 -0.41 -16.46 -22.58
N GLN A 126 -0.66 -15.17 -22.35
CA GLN A 126 -0.85 -14.18 -23.41
C GLN A 126 0.45 -13.95 -24.19
N LEU A 127 1.57 -13.72 -23.50
CA LEU A 127 2.89 -13.57 -24.11
C LEU A 127 3.29 -14.83 -24.89
N ALA A 128 3.04 -16.02 -24.34
CA ALA A 128 3.28 -17.29 -25.04
C ALA A 128 2.39 -17.47 -26.30
N ALA A 129 1.20 -16.84 -26.31
CA ALA A 129 0.33 -16.77 -27.48
C ALA A 129 0.69 -15.64 -28.46
N GLY A 130 1.78 -14.90 -28.22
CA GLY A 130 2.24 -13.80 -29.07
C GLY A 130 1.50 -12.48 -28.87
N VAL A 131 0.73 -12.33 -27.78
CA VAL A 131 0.12 -11.04 -27.42
C VAL A 131 1.24 -10.02 -27.11
N PRO A 132 1.22 -8.82 -27.70
CA PRO A 132 2.21 -7.78 -27.42
C PRO A 132 2.24 -7.37 -25.93
N MET A 133 3.43 -7.04 -25.43
CA MET A 133 3.60 -6.56 -24.04
C MET A 133 2.73 -5.32 -23.74
N GLU A 134 2.54 -4.44 -24.72
CA GLU A 134 1.72 -3.23 -24.58
C GLU A 134 0.26 -3.55 -24.20
N ASP A 135 -0.31 -4.61 -24.77
CA ASP A 135 -1.67 -5.06 -24.46
C ASP A 135 -1.73 -5.68 -23.05
N VAL A 136 -0.66 -6.35 -22.62
CA VAL A 136 -0.53 -6.89 -21.26
C VAL A 136 -0.49 -5.76 -20.24
N LEU A 137 0.32 -4.72 -20.48
CA LEU A 137 0.42 -3.54 -19.62
C LEU A 137 -0.89 -2.77 -19.53
N THR A 138 -1.60 -2.60 -20.66
CA THR A 138 -2.94 -2.00 -20.67
C THR A 138 -3.92 -2.77 -19.77
N ARG A 139 -3.83 -4.11 -19.74
CA ARG A 139 -4.67 -4.94 -18.86
C ARG A 139 -4.24 -4.86 -17.41
N PHE A 140 -2.95 -4.82 -17.10
CA PHE A 140 -2.48 -4.59 -15.74
C PHE A 140 -3.00 -3.26 -15.20
N ARG A 141 -2.92 -2.19 -16.01
CA ARG A 141 -3.54 -0.91 -15.68
C ARG A 141 -5.04 -1.02 -15.42
N ALA A 142 -5.79 -1.65 -16.33
CA ALA A 142 -7.23 -1.80 -16.18
C ALA A 142 -7.63 -2.62 -14.93
N LYS A 143 -6.71 -3.46 -14.43
CA LYS A 143 -6.83 -4.22 -13.19
C LYS A 143 -6.30 -3.48 -11.95
N GLY A 144 -5.93 -2.21 -12.09
CA GLY A 144 -5.48 -1.38 -10.97
C GLY A 144 -4.02 -1.56 -10.57
N PHE A 145 -3.19 -2.22 -11.39
CA PHE A 145 -1.75 -2.23 -11.13
C PHE A 145 -1.21 -0.80 -11.23
N PHE A 146 -0.36 -0.40 -10.28
CA PHE A 146 0.39 0.84 -10.41
C PHE A 146 1.59 0.64 -11.35
N GLU A 147 2.25 1.74 -11.73
CA GLU A 147 3.45 1.71 -12.58
C GLU A 147 4.53 0.80 -11.96
N GLY A 148 4.82 0.96 -10.66
CA GLY A 148 5.79 0.13 -9.95
C GLY A 148 5.43 -1.36 -9.91
N ASP A 149 4.16 -1.71 -9.66
CA ASP A 149 3.70 -3.11 -9.71
C ASP A 149 3.89 -3.69 -11.12
N SER A 150 3.65 -2.87 -12.15
CA SER A 150 3.85 -3.26 -13.55
C SER A 150 5.33 -3.50 -13.89
N VAL A 151 6.26 -2.74 -13.30
CA VAL A 151 7.71 -2.97 -13.47
C VAL A 151 8.11 -4.33 -12.92
N LEU A 152 7.68 -4.65 -11.70
CA LEU A 152 7.95 -5.96 -11.08
C LEU A 152 7.31 -7.09 -11.88
N ALA A 153 6.11 -6.86 -12.41
CA ALA A 153 5.42 -7.84 -13.26
C ALA A 153 6.20 -8.09 -14.56
N VAL A 154 6.63 -7.05 -15.27
CA VAL A 154 7.44 -7.19 -16.49
C VAL A 154 8.74 -7.94 -16.18
N GLN A 155 9.47 -7.55 -15.14
CA GLN A 155 10.69 -8.21 -14.72
C GLN A 155 10.48 -9.72 -14.50
N THR A 156 9.37 -10.08 -13.85
CA THR A 156 9.00 -11.47 -13.57
C THR A 156 8.57 -12.25 -14.82
N LEU A 157 7.98 -11.57 -15.81
CA LEU A 157 7.49 -12.19 -17.05
C LEU A 157 8.61 -12.41 -18.08
N THR A 158 9.58 -11.49 -18.16
CA THR A 158 10.62 -11.49 -19.18
C THR A 158 11.99 -11.89 -18.67
N ASN A 159 12.18 -11.97 -17.35
CA ASN A 159 13.46 -12.22 -16.70
C ASN A 159 14.55 -11.21 -17.10
N CYS A 160 14.15 -9.98 -17.44
CA CYS A 160 15.06 -8.86 -17.66
C CYS A 160 15.49 -8.23 -16.33
N ASP A 161 16.44 -7.30 -16.37
CA ASP A 161 16.77 -6.55 -15.16
C ASP A 161 15.71 -5.48 -14.83
N HIS A 162 15.82 -4.88 -13.65
CA HIS A 162 14.86 -3.88 -13.18
C HIS A 162 14.86 -2.62 -14.05
N PHE A 163 16.02 -2.19 -14.55
CA PHE A 163 16.14 -1.01 -15.39
C PHE A 163 15.47 -1.23 -16.73
N GLU A 164 15.70 -2.38 -17.37
CA GLU A 164 15.03 -2.79 -18.60
C GLU A 164 13.51 -2.87 -18.42
N ALA A 165 13.05 -3.50 -17.34
CA ALA A 165 11.62 -3.58 -17.02
C ALA A 165 11.01 -2.18 -16.83
N HIS A 166 11.71 -1.31 -16.12
CA HIS A 166 11.29 0.08 -15.92
C HIS A 166 11.19 0.83 -17.25
N GLN A 167 12.19 0.70 -18.14
CA GLN A 167 12.16 1.33 -19.47
C GLN A 167 10.94 0.88 -20.29
N VAL A 168 10.61 -0.42 -20.26
CA VAL A 168 9.43 -0.95 -20.95
C VAL A 168 8.14 -0.32 -20.43
N VAL A 169 7.98 -0.25 -19.11
CA VAL A 169 6.76 0.27 -18.48
C VAL A 169 6.67 1.79 -18.65
N VAL A 170 7.74 2.51 -18.32
CA VAL A 170 7.76 3.97 -18.36
C VAL A 170 7.57 4.49 -19.78
N HIS A 171 7.94 3.76 -20.83
CA HIS A 171 7.71 4.19 -22.22
C HIS A 171 6.44 3.62 -22.87
N SER A 172 5.66 2.80 -22.15
CA SER A 172 4.40 2.23 -22.62
C SER A 172 3.33 3.30 -22.89
N GLN A 173 2.48 3.10 -23.90
CA GLN A 173 1.30 3.96 -24.08
C GLN A 173 0.29 3.76 -22.96
N ALA A 174 0.26 2.58 -22.35
CA ALA A 174 -0.53 2.28 -21.18
C ALA A 174 -0.27 3.24 -20.01
N TRP A 175 0.84 3.98 -19.95
CA TRP A 175 1.13 4.98 -18.91
C TRP A 175 1.41 6.39 -19.44
N ALA A 176 0.99 6.71 -20.67
CA ALA A 176 1.30 7.98 -21.30
C ALA A 176 0.73 9.21 -20.56
N ASP A 177 -0.49 9.11 -20.07
CA ASP A 177 -1.14 10.16 -19.28
C ASP A 177 -0.48 10.39 -17.92
N GLN A 178 -0.04 9.33 -17.23
CA GLN A 178 0.69 9.44 -15.97
C GLN A 178 2.03 10.15 -16.19
N ARG A 179 2.74 9.83 -17.28
CA ARG A 179 3.96 10.56 -17.66
C ARG A 179 3.70 12.03 -17.92
N GLU A 180 2.64 12.33 -18.68
CA GLU A 180 2.27 13.72 -18.97
C GLU A 180 1.95 14.49 -17.68
N TYR A 181 1.15 13.89 -16.80
CA TYR A 181 0.83 14.44 -15.49
C TYR A 181 2.10 14.68 -14.64
N ASN A 182 3.00 13.70 -14.56
CA ASN A 182 4.26 13.83 -13.83
C ASN A 182 5.13 14.95 -14.42
N GLY A 183 5.17 15.09 -15.75
CA GLY A 183 5.89 16.17 -16.41
C GLY A 183 5.31 17.56 -16.10
N GLN A 184 3.98 17.68 -16.06
CA GLN A 184 3.30 18.91 -15.64
C GLN A 184 3.60 19.25 -14.17
N LEU A 185 3.58 18.24 -13.29
CA LEU A 185 3.88 18.41 -11.87
C LEU A 185 5.34 18.85 -11.65
N GLN A 186 6.27 18.24 -12.38
CA GLN A 186 7.69 18.62 -12.32
C GLN A 186 7.90 20.06 -12.80
N ALA A 187 7.32 20.45 -13.94
CA ALA A 187 7.42 21.81 -14.45
C ALA A 187 6.81 22.84 -13.48
N ALA A 188 5.70 22.51 -12.83
CA ALA A 188 5.09 23.35 -11.81
C ALA A 188 5.98 23.51 -10.57
N TRP A 189 6.65 22.43 -10.15
CA TRP A 189 7.58 22.45 -9.02
C TRP A 189 8.84 23.28 -9.32
N GLU A 190 9.44 23.09 -10.50
CA GLU A 190 10.59 23.87 -10.97
C GLU A 190 10.23 25.38 -11.04
N GLY A 191 9.07 25.72 -11.61
CA GLY A 191 8.59 27.10 -11.64
C GLY A 191 8.36 27.71 -10.24
N ALA A 192 7.91 26.91 -9.27
CA ALA A 192 7.75 27.38 -7.89
C ALA A 192 9.10 27.63 -7.21
N LEU A 193 10.13 26.82 -7.50
CA LEU A 193 11.49 27.03 -7.00
C LEU A 193 12.08 28.33 -7.56
N ASP A 194 11.96 28.55 -8.87
CA ASP A 194 12.46 29.77 -9.53
C ASP A 194 11.83 31.05 -8.92
N MET A 195 10.53 31.00 -8.59
CA MET A 195 9.83 32.11 -7.92
C MET A 195 10.39 32.38 -6.52
N LEU A 196 10.64 31.34 -5.72
CA LEU A 196 11.19 31.47 -4.37
C LEU A 196 12.62 32.04 -4.39
N GLU A 197 13.43 31.64 -5.37
CA GLU A 197 14.78 32.17 -5.55
C GLU A 197 14.76 33.65 -5.97
N ALA A 198 13.85 34.04 -6.86
CA ALA A 198 13.70 35.44 -7.28
C ALA A 198 13.23 36.37 -6.14
N GLU A 199 12.32 35.89 -5.29
CA GLU A 199 11.85 36.62 -4.11
C GLU A 199 12.97 36.76 -3.05
N SER A 200 13.77 35.71 -2.86
CA SER A 200 14.89 35.70 -1.91
C SER A 200 16.01 36.66 -2.34
N GLY A 201 16.36 36.68 -3.63
CA GLY A 201 17.36 37.62 -4.17
C GLY A 201 16.91 39.09 -4.16
N SER A 202 15.60 39.35 -4.27
CA SER A 202 15.04 40.70 -4.20
C SER A 202 15.05 41.28 -2.78
N ALA A 203 14.97 40.43 -1.75
CA ALA A 203 15.01 40.85 -0.35
C ALA A 203 16.42 41.28 0.10
N GLU A 204 17.47 40.63 -0.40
CA GLU A 204 18.87 40.97 -0.06
C GLU A 204 19.32 42.28 -0.71
N ALA A 205 18.90 42.56 -1.95
CA ALA A 205 19.23 43.81 -2.65
C ALA A 205 18.64 45.08 -1.99
N GLY A 206 17.60 44.93 -1.15
CA GLY A 206 16.96 46.03 -0.43
C GLY A 206 17.66 46.45 0.88
N GLN A 207 18.62 45.66 1.40
CA GLN A 207 19.29 45.94 2.67
C GLN A 207 20.57 46.78 2.55
N ASP A 208 21.14 46.94 1.35
CA ASP A 208 22.38 47.72 1.12
C ASP A 208 22.16 49.24 0.95
N HIS A 209 20.94 49.74 1.17
CA HIS A 209 20.58 51.16 0.99
C HIS A 209 19.99 51.85 2.24
N ALA A 210 20.17 51.26 3.42
CA ALA A 210 19.84 51.88 4.72
C ALA A 210 21.10 52.06 5.57
#